data_AF-A0A6N8Z354-F1
#
_entry.id   AF-A0A6N8Z354-F1
#
_cell.length_a   1.000
_cell.length_b   1.000
_cell.length_c   1.000
_cell.angle_alpha   90.00
_cell.angle_beta   90.00
_cell.angle_gamma   90.00
#
_symmetry.space_group_name_H-M   'P 1'
#
loop_
_entity.id
_entity.type
_entity.pdbx_description
1 polymer ?
#
loop_
_entity_poly.entity_id
_entity_poly.type
_entity_poly.pdbx_seq_one_letter_code
_entity_poly.pdbx_strand_id
1 'polypeptide(L)'
;MCPPLDFLNHRRQQKPKMHLVIDGYAGDTGKMWDKELVRNFLIDYPDNLGMTRITEPNVLEYNGPKIEDAGVSGFVIIAESHISIHTFPYRNYVNIDIFSCKSFDNEQATRDAKELFDLTDMKTWLLDRGLEWLNGDQGLSETQEQRSALLS
;
A
#
# COMPACT_ATOMS: atom_id res chain seq x y z
N MET A 1 -19.14 5.62 -32.91
CA MET A 1 -20.29 4.78 -32.54
C MET A 1 -20.44 4.83 -31.03
N CYS A 2 -21.64 5.10 -30.52
CA CYS A 2 -21.90 5.02 -29.08
C CYS A 2 -21.83 3.55 -28.67
N PRO A 3 -21.07 3.16 -27.63
CA PRO A 3 -21.04 1.76 -27.21
C PRO A 3 -22.43 1.33 -26.70
N PRO A 4 -22.79 0.03 -26.82
CA PRO A 4 -24.09 -0.48 -26.38
C PRO A 4 -24.34 -0.22 -24.89
N LEU A 5 -25.60 0.01 -24.50
CA LEU A 5 -25.99 0.26 -23.09
C LEU A 5 -25.50 -0.84 -22.12
N ASP A 6 -25.35 -2.08 -22.58
CA ASP A 6 -24.84 -3.21 -21.79
C ASP A 6 -23.35 -3.08 -21.41
N PHE A 7 -22.55 -2.37 -22.22
CA PHE A 7 -21.13 -2.07 -21.92
C PHE A 7 -20.99 -1.01 -20.83
N LEU A 8 -21.93 -0.06 -20.74
CA LEU A 8 -21.95 0.94 -19.65
C LEU A 8 -22.37 0.32 -18.31
N ASN A 9 -23.19 -0.75 -18.33
CA ASN A 9 -23.59 -1.46 -17.11
C ASN A 9 -22.47 -2.33 -16.52
N HIS A 10 -21.54 -2.86 -17.34
CA HIS A 10 -20.38 -3.61 -16.84
C HIS A 10 -19.34 -2.73 -16.12
N ARG A 11 -19.24 -1.44 -16.46
CA ARG A 11 -18.41 -0.47 -15.72
C ARG A 11 -18.85 -0.27 -14.27
N ARG A 12 -20.09 -0.61 -13.92
CA ARG A 12 -20.64 -0.40 -12.57
C ARG A 12 -20.34 -1.53 -11.58
N GLN A 13 -19.77 -2.67 -12.03
CA GLN A 13 -19.66 -3.85 -11.16
C GLN A 13 -18.25 -4.15 -10.62
N GLN A 14 -17.19 -3.59 -11.18
CA GLN A 14 -15.84 -3.74 -10.62
C GLN A 14 -15.46 -2.48 -9.83
N LYS A 15 -15.44 -2.59 -8.50
CA LYS A 15 -14.93 -1.53 -7.63
C LYS A 15 -13.42 -1.36 -7.91
N PRO A 16 -12.93 -0.10 -8.05
CA PRO A 16 -11.51 0.14 -8.24
C PRO A 16 -10.72 -0.44 -7.06
N LYS A 17 -9.60 -1.12 -7.35
CA LYS A 17 -8.71 -1.62 -6.32
C LYS A 17 -7.97 -0.44 -5.70
N MET A 18 -8.00 -0.34 -4.38
CA MET A 18 -7.49 0.80 -3.64
C MET A 18 -6.09 0.52 -3.13
N HIS A 19 -5.13 1.37 -3.48
CA HIS A 19 -3.78 1.32 -2.97
C HIS A 19 -3.46 2.62 -2.24
N LEU A 20 -3.44 2.55 -0.91
CA LEU A 20 -3.00 3.65 -0.06
C LEU A 20 -1.51 3.52 0.18
N VAL A 21 -0.75 4.52 -0.25
CA VAL A 21 0.69 4.65 -0.03
C VAL A 21 0.91 5.74 1.01
N ILE A 22 1.69 5.44 2.04
CA ILE A 22 1.95 6.34 3.15
C ILE A 22 3.46 6.50 3.33
N ASP A 23 3.87 7.76 3.35
CA ASP A 23 5.19 8.19 3.78
C ASP A 23 5.04 8.96 5.10
N GLY A 24 5.53 8.36 6.19
CA GLY A 24 5.52 8.92 7.53
C GLY A 24 6.87 9.50 7.95
N TYR A 25 6.87 10.63 8.64
CA TYR A 25 8.08 11.32 9.07
C TYR A 25 8.05 11.68 10.56
N ALA A 26 9.25 11.77 11.15
CA ALA A 26 9.49 12.28 12.50
C ALA A 26 8.58 11.62 13.55
N GLY A 27 8.70 10.29 13.66
CA GLY A 27 8.02 9.46 14.67
C GLY A 27 8.98 8.87 15.71
N ASP A 28 8.46 7.98 16.55
CA ASP A 28 9.22 7.28 17.58
C ASP A 28 10.13 6.20 16.97
N THR A 29 11.44 6.39 17.09
CA THR A 29 12.43 5.46 16.52
C THR A 29 12.50 4.13 17.24
N GLY A 30 12.11 4.07 18.52
CA GLY A 30 11.99 2.82 19.28
C GLY A 30 10.89 1.94 18.71
N LYS A 31 9.71 2.51 18.43
CA LYS A 31 8.62 1.83 17.73
C LYS A 31 9.02 1.39 16.33
N MET A 32 9.81 2.19 15.61
CA MET A 32 10.31 1.82 14.29
C MET A 32 11.26 0.61 14.31
N TRP A 33 11.96 0.36 15.41
CA TRP A 33 12.80 -0.84 15.60
C TRP A 33 12.03 -2.06 16.15
N ASP A 34 10.79 -1.87 16.58
CA ASP A 34 10.00 -2.91 17.22
C ASP A 34 9.38 -3.86 16.20
N LYS A 35 10.04 -5.00 16.00
CA LYS A 35 9.55 -6.08 15.12
C LYS A 35 8.21 -6.65 15.56
N GLU A 36 7.97 -6.75 16.86
CA GLU A 36 6.73 -7.34 17.36
C GLU A 36 5.56 -6.38 17.20
N LEU A 37 5.79 -5.08 17.35
CA LEU A 37 4.81 -4.05 16.99
C LEU A 37 4.40 -4.16 15.51
N VAL A 38 5.39 -4.20 14.61
CA VAL A 38 5.14 -4.35 13.16
C VAL A 38 4.44 -5.68 12.85
N ARG A 39 4.87 -6.77 13.49
CA ARG A 39 4.25 -8.09 13.31
C ARG A 39 2.79 -8.09 13.73
N ASN A 40 2.48 -7.61 14.94
CA ASN A 40 1.12 -7.59 15.47
C ASN A 40 0.19 -6.75 14.59
N PHE A 41 0.68 -5.58 14.13
CA PHE A 41 -0.05 -4.79 13.15
C PHE A 41 -0.37 -5.60 11.88
N LEU A 42 0.61 -6.27 11.28
CA LEU A 42 0.40 -7.07 10.07
C LEU A 42 -0.46 -8.34 10.29
N ILE A 43 -0.62 -8.81 11.53
CA ILE A 43 -1.53 -9.91 11.89
C ILE A 43 -2.97 -9.40 11.94
N ASP A 44 -3.22 -8.34 12.72
CA ASP A 44 -4.57 -7.92 13.11
C ASP A 44 -5.20 -6.96 12.10
N TYR A 45 -4.38 -6.10 11.50
CA TYR A 45 -4.86 -4.97 10.73
C TYR A 45 -5.59 -5.34 9.42
N PRO A 46 -5.19 -6.40 8.69
CA PRO A 46 -6.01 -6.89 7.58
C PRO A 46 -7.47 -7.14 7.99
N ASP A 47 -7.71 -7.79 9.13
CA ASP A 47 -9.06 -8.13 9.60
C ASP A 47 -9.81 -6.87 10.05
N ASN A 48 -9.13 -5.92 10.70
CA ASN A 48 -9.70 -4.61 11.07
C ASN A 48 -10.22 -3.83 9.85
N LEU A 49 -9.60 -3.98 8.69
CA LEU A 49 -10.03 -3.38 7.43
C LEU A 49 -10.99 -4.27 6.61
N GLY A 50 -11.47 -5.40 7.16
CA GLY A 50 -12.36 -6.33 6.46
C GLY A 50 -11.69 -7.09 5.30
N MET A 51 -10.37 -7.19 5.34
CA MET A 51 -9.56 -7.96 4.40
C MET A 51 -9.35 -9.38 4.94
N THR A 52 -8.77 -10.26 4.13
CA THR A 52 -8.51 -11.65 4.54
C THR A 52 -7.03 -11.92 4.38
N ARG A 53 -6.35 -12.07 5.52
CA ARG A 53 -4.96 -12.50 5.57
C ARG A 53 -4.82 -13.94 5.07
N ILE A 54 -3.87 -14.20 4.18
CA ILE A 54 -3.62 -15.54 3.61
C ILE A 54 -2.27 -16.15 4.02
N THR A 55 -1.40 -15.34 4.63
CA THR A 55 -0.07 -15.77 5.09
C THR A 55 0.20 -15.25 6.49
N GLU A 56 1.11 -15.92 7.20
CA GLU A 56 1.77 -15.31 8.36
C GLU A 56 2.65 -14.14 7.91
N PRO A 57 2.66 -12.99 8.63
CA PRO A 57 3.54 -11.89 8.28
C PRO A 57 5.01 -12.29 8.35
N ASN A 58 5.75 -11.95 7.29
CA ASN A 58 7.20 -11.99 7.31
C ASN A 58 7.70 -10.64 7.83
N VAL A 59 8.40 -10.63 8.96
CA VAL A 59 8.98 -9.43 9.54
C VAL A 59 10.44 -9.71 9.85
N LEU A 60 11.32 -8.86 9.34
CA LEU A 60 12.75 -8.98 9.48
C LEU A 60 13.36 -7.63 9.82
N GLU A 61 14.45 -7.68 10.57
CA GLU A 61 15.34 -6.55 10.74
C GLU A 61 16.37 -6.58 9.62
N TYR A 62 16.59 -5.44 9.00
CA TYR A 62 17.61 -5.28 7.99
C TYR A 62 18.67 -4.31 8.50
N ASN A 63 19.93 -4.75 8.43
CA ASN A 63 21.09 -3.93 8.72
C ASN A 63 21.95 -3.91 7.45
N GLY A 64 21.69 -2.92 6.59
CA GLY A 64 22.38 -2.76 5.31
C GLY A 64 23.79 -2.18 5.46
N PRO A 65 24.57 -2.11 4.37
CA PRO A 65 25.89 -1.48 4.36
C PRO A 65 25.86 0.01 4.75
N LYS A 66 24.74 0.67 4.44
CA LYS A 66 24.41 2.03 4.87
C LYS A 66 23.55 1.95 6.11
N ILE A 67 23.99 2.61 7.18
CA ILE A 67 23.26 2.61 8.45
C ILE A 67 21.89 3.29 8.30
N GLU A 68 21.77 4.28 7.42
CA GLU A 68 20.51 4.96 7.13
C GLU A 68 19.43 4.07 6.48
N ASP A 69 19.82 2.93 5.91
CA ASP A 69 18.91 1.93 5.34
C ASP A 69 18.52 0.85 6.36
N ALA A 70 19.08 0.89 7.56
CA ALA A 70 18.77 -0.09 8.59
C ALA A 70 17.40 0.18 9.22
N GLY A 71 16.68 -0.88 9.61
CA GLY A 71 15.34 -0.78 10.18
C GLY A 71 14.60 -2.11 10.16
N VAL A 72 13.26 -2.04 10.18
CA VAL A 72 12.37 -3.21 10.15
C VAL A 72 11.58 -3.20 8.85
N SER A 73 11.55 -4.35 8.18
CA SER A 73 10.69 -4.59 7.02
C SER A 73 9.70 -5.68 7.34
N GLY A 74 8.43 -5.44 7.03
CA GLY A 74 7.32 -6.34 7.28
C GLY A 74 6.42 -6.45 6.05
N PHE A 75 5.91 -7.65 5.79
CA PHE A 75 5.01 -7.89 4.67
C PHE A 75 4.03 -9.02 4.98
N VAL A 76 2.77 -8.84 4.56
CA VAL A 76 1.74 -9.88 4.63
C VAL A 76 0.94 -9.93 3.34
N ILE A 77 0.73 -11.14 2.83
CA ILE A 77 -0.17 -11.36 1.70
C ILE A 77 -1.60 -11.49 2.23
N ILE A 78 -2.50 -10.76 1.58
CA ILE A 78 -3.95 -10.86 1.75
C ILE A 78 -4.57 -11.38 0.45
N ALA A 79 -5.82 -11.87 0.49
CA ALA A 79 -6.43 -12.69 -0.56
C ALA A 79 -6.28 -12.18 -2.01
N GLU A 80 -6.12 -10.87 -2.24
CA GLU A 80 -5.96 -10.32 -3.59
C GLU A 80 -4.98 -9.14 -3.69
N SER A 81 -4.00 -9.02 -2.78
CA SER A 81 -3.05 -7.88 -2.69
C SER A 81 -2.05 -8.06 -1.53
N HIS A 82 -1.73 -7.03 -0.74
CA HIS A 82 -0.76 -7.09 0.36
C HIS A 82 -0.80 -5.85 1.26
N ILE A 83 -0.19 -5.97 2.44
CA ILE A 83 0.24 -4.84 3.26
C ILE A 83 1.75 -4.94 3.49
N SER A 84 2.48 -3.85 3.27
CA SER A 84 3.93 -3.73 3.51
C SER A 84 4.22 -2.61 4.51
N ILE A 85 5.29 -2.76 5.29
CA ILE A 85 5.87 -1.71 6.13
C ILE A 85 7.38 -1.76 5.99
N HIS A 86 8.00 -0.61 5.78
CA HIS A 86 9.44 -0.41 5.86
C HIS A 86 9.74 0.76 6.78
N THR A 87 10.49 0.53 7.85
CA THR A 87 10.93 1.58 8.76
C THR A 87 12.40 1.91 8.51
N PHE A 88 12.75 3.18 8.71
CA PHE A 88 14.09 3.73 8.57
C PHE A 88 14.38 4.64 9.76
N PRO A 89 14.68 4.08 10.96
CA PRO A 89 14.79 4.85 12.20
C PRO A 89 15.83 5.97 12.15
N TYR A 90 16.97 5.73 11.51
CA TYR A 90 18.02 6.75 11.34
C TYR A 90 17.60 7.92 10.43
N ARG A 91 16.58 7.71 9.60
CA ARG A 91 15.99 8.74 8.74
C ARG A 91 14.72 9.33 9.33
N ASN A 92 14.28 8.86 10.50
CA ASN A 92 12.97 9.15 11.10
C ASN A 92 11.84 8.99 10.07
N TYR A 93 11.85 7.90 9.32
CA TYR A 93 10.98 7.71 8.17
C TYR A 93 10.36 6.31 8.17
N VAL A 94 9.10 6.22 7.76
CA VAL A 94 8.37 4.96 7.57
C VAL A 94 7.65 5.02 6.23
N ASN A 95 7.67 3.91 5.50
CA ASN A 95 6.89 3.70 4.30
C ASN A 95 5.90 2.55 4.54
N ILE A 96 4.64 2.74 4.18
CA ILE A 96 3.58 1.74 4.34
C ILE A 96 2.75 1.68 3.05
N ASP A 97 2.55 0.47 2.53
CA ASP A 97 1.59 0.22 1.47
C ASP A 97 0.42 -0.61 2.00
N ILE A 98 -0.80 -0.12 1.82
CA ILE A 98 -2.04 -0.87 2.07
C ILE A 98 -2.75 -1.00 0.73
N PHE A 99 -2.54 -2.14 0.07
CA PHE A 99 -3.17 -2.44 -1.20
C PHE A 99 -4.31 -3.43 -0.98
N SER A 100 -5.50 -3.14 -1.50
CA SER A 100 -6.65 -4.04 -1.43
C SER A 100 -7.54 -3.98 -2.66
N CYS A 101 -8.11 -5.12 -3.05
CA CYS A 101 -9.22 -5.17 -4.02
C CYS A 101 -10.54 -4.67 -3.43
N LYS A 102 -10.65 -4.57 -2.11
CA LYS A 102 -11.81 -3.99 -1.43
C LYS A 102 -11.52 -2.53 -1.11
N SER A 103 -12.54 -1.68 -1.23
CA SER A 103 -12.48 -0.33 -0.66
C SER A 103 -12.42 -0.42 0.87
N PHE A 104 -11.64 0.45 1.50
CA PHE A 104 -11.52 0.56 2.95
C PHE A 104 -11.46 2.04 3.36
N ASP A 105 -11.61 2.32 4.66
CA ASP A 105 -11.49 3.68 5.19
C ASP A 105 -10.01 4.09 5.22
N ASN A 106 -9.58 4.80 4.16
CA ASN A 106 -8.20 5.26 4.01
C ASN A 106 -7.82 6.36 5.02
N GLU A 107 -8.79 7.14 5.51
CA GLU A 107 -8.53 8.17 6.52
C GLU A 107 -8.28 7.52 7.88
N GLN A 108 -9.11 6.54 8.24
CA GLN A 108 -8.84 5.71 9.41
C GLN A 108 -7.49 5.05 9.29
N ALA A 109 -7.17 4.49 8.11
CA ALA A 109 -5.92 3.80 7.95
C ALA A 109 -4.69 4.71 8.06
N THR A 110 -4.83 5.96 7.61
CA THR A 110 -3.81 7.00 7.77
C THR A 110 -3.64 7.39 9.24
N ARG A 111 -4.73 7.52 10.00
CA ARG A 111 -4.67 7.80 11.45
C ARG A 111 -4.00 6.67 12.23
N ASP A 112 -4.37 5.42 11.94
CA ASP A 112 -3.80 4.25 12.62
C ASP A 112 -2.29 4.15 12.35
N ALA A 113 -1.85 4.40 11.11
CA ALA A 113 -0.43 4.47 10.77
C ALA A 113 0.30 5.60 11.53
N LYS A 114 -0.36 6.75 11.69
CA LYS A 114 0.17 7.88 12.47
C LYS A 114 0.42 7.49 13.92
N GLU A 115 -0.57 6.88 14.55
CA GLU A 115 -0.52 6.46 15.95
C GLU A 115 0.43 5.28 16.19
N LEU A 116 0.53 4.35 15.22
CA LEU A 116 1.41 3.20 15.29
C LEU A 116 2.87 3.59 15.52
N PHE A 117 3.35 4.65 14.88
CA PHE A 117 4.74 5.12 14.98
C PHE A 117 4.90 6.52 15.58
N ASP A 118 3.84 7.09 16.17
CA ASP A 118 3.80 8.48 16.66
C ASP A 118 4.29 9.52 15.64
N LEU A 119 3.91 9.36 14.38
CA LEU A 119 4.36 10.21 13.28
C LEU A 119 3.84 11.64 13.47
N THR A 120 4.71 12.62 13.26
CA THR A 120 4.32 14.04 13.36
C THR A 120 3.87 14.61 12.01
N ASP A 121 4.41 14.09 10.90
CA ASP A 121 4.04 14.48 9.55
C ASP A 121 3.87 13.26 8.63
N MET A 122 3.01 13.37 7.63
CA MET A 122 2.68 12.30 6.69
C MET A 122 2.35 12.83 5.31
N LYS A 123 2.78 12.11 4.28
CA LYS A 123 2.29 12.24 2.90
C LYS A 123 1.59 10.96 2.50
N THR A 124 0.42 11.10 1.90
CA THR A 124 -0.41 9.95 1.50
C THR A 124 -0.86 10.10 0.07
N TRP A 125 -0.86 8.99 -0.66
CA TRP A 125 -1.43 8.91 -2.00
C TRP A 125 -2.43 7.78 -2.06
N LEU A 126 -3.58 8.05 -2.66
CA LEU A 126 -4.57 7.04 -2.97
C LEU A 126 -4.53 6.76 -4.47
N LEU A 127 -4.19 5.53 -4.81
CA LEU A 127 -4.07 5.09 -6.19
C LEU A 127 -5.16 4.08 -6.51
N ASP A 128 -5.91 4.35 -7.58
CA ASP A 128 -6.80 3.37 -8.18
C ASP A 128 -5.98 2.42 -9.06
N ARG A 129 -5.99 1.13 -8.74
CA ARG A 129 -5.19 0.11 -9.44
C ARG A 129 -6.06 -0.70 -10.38
N GLY A 130 -5.54 -0.97 -11.58
CA GLY A 130 -6.17 -1.85 -12.57
C GLY A 130 -7.16 -1.18 -13.52
N LEU A 131 -7.15 0.16 -13.63
CA LEU A 131 -8.01 0.91 -14.55
C LEU A 131 -7.78 0.51 -16.03
N GLU A 132 -6.57 0.13 -16.37
CA GLU A 132 -6.06 -0.19 -17.72
C GLU A 132 -6.57 -1.55 -18.24
N TRP A 133 -6.95 -2.46 -17.34
CA TRP A 133 -7.49 -3.78 -17.70
C TRP A 133 -9.02 -3.81 -17.77
N LEU A 134 -9.67 -2.66 -17.55
CA LEU A 134 -11.13 -2.55 -17.67
C LEU A 134 -11.59 -2.54 -19.14
N ASN A 135 -10.73 -2.15 -20.08
CA ASN A 135 -10.95 -2.25 -21.53
C ASN A 135 -9.66 -2.74 -22.21
N GLY A 136 -9.62 -3.98 -22.71
CA GLY A 136 -8.41 -4.60 -23.26
C GLY A 136 -7.69 -3.82 -24.38
N ASP A 137 -8.41 -2.96 -25.11
CA ASP A 137 -7.83 -2.09 -26.14
C ASP A 137 -7.20 -0.80 -25.58
N GLN A 138 -7.62 -0.30 -24.41
CA GLN A 138 -7.09 0.94 -23.82
C GLN A 138 -5.82 0.71 -23.00
N GLY A 139 -5.74 -0.41 -22.26
CA GLY A 139 -4.53 -0.73 -21.47
C GLY A 139 -3.26 -0.88 -22.32
N LEU A 140 -3.39 -1.38 -23.56
CA LEU A 140 -2.27 -1.46 -24.50
C LEU A 140 -1.78 -0.08 -24.95
N SER A 141 -2.71 0.85 -25.23
CA SER A 141 -2.39 2.21 -25.65
C SER A 141 -1.72 3.01 -24.54
N GLU A 142 -2.27 2.97 -23.32
CA GLU A 142 -1.73 3.70 -22.17
C GLU A 142 -0.36 3.15 -21.76
N THR A 143 -0.15 1.83 -21.81
CA THR A 143 1.16 1.21 -21.57
C THR A 143 2.20 1.66 -22.61
N GLN A 144 1.80 1.80 -23.88
CA GLN A 144 2.69 2.25 -24.96
C GLN A 144 3.08 3.73 -24.82
N GLU A 145 2.14 4.58 -24.40
CA GLU A 145 2.40 6.00 -24.13
C GLU A 145 3.34 6.19 -22.94
N GLN A 146 3.08 5.51 -21.81
CA GLN A 146 3.94 5.58 -20.62
C GLN A 146 5.36 5.07 -20.91
N ARG A 147 5.50 3.99 -21.69
CA ARG A 147 6.81 3.49 -22.13
C ARG A 147 7.55 4.47 -23.02
N SER A 148 6.84 5.19 -23.89
CA SER A 148 7.45 6.18 -24.78
C SER A 148 7.96 7.40 -24.00
N ALA A 149 7.23 7.84 -22.98
CA ALA A 149 7.62 8.97 -22.12
C ALA A 149 8.83 8.68 -21.21
N LEU A 150 9.11 7.40 -20.90
CA LEU A 150 10.28 6.98 -20.14
C LEU A 150 11.55 6.82 -21.00
N LEU A 151 11.39 6.79 -22.32
CA LEU A 151 12.47 6.63 -23.30
C LEU A 151 12.86 7.95 -24.00
N SER A 152 12.24 9.06 -23.61
CA SER A 152 12.52 10.44 -24.05
C SER A 152 13.23 11.24 -22.97
#